data_AF-A0A9D8QYP4-F1
#
_entry.id   AF-A0A9D8QYP4-F1
#
_cell.length_a   1.000
_cell.length_b   1.000
_cell.length_c   1.000
_cell.angle_alpha   90.00
_cell.angle_beta   90.00
_cell.angle_gamma   90.00
#
_symmetry.space_group_name_H-M   'P 1'
#
loop_
_entity.id
_entity.type
_entity.pdbx_description
1 polymer ?
#
loop_
_entity_poly.entity_id
_entity_poly.type
_entity_poly.pdbx_seq_one_letter_code
_entity_poly.pdbx_strand_id
1 'polypeptide(L)'
;MINREMIRIKLVQVLYSYLQKGSHNPDKAEKELLLSLDKAYDLYNYLLLLMVEVSRMSVRVLEMRQARSKKLKDGISWSRKFVDNRFIIQLDSNRQLRSYCAEQDLSWEEHEKFVRDLYNKVEESEYYKSYMSSGNSTYEEDREIWRLIYRNLFCNNDELADLLEDINVYWNDDKTIIDTFVLKTINRFTENSNAAQPLMPEYKNDTDRDFATKLLYKAIVGQEYLNTLISESTRKWEFKRIALMDRIILQL
;
A
#
# COMPACT_ATOMS: atom_id res chain seq x y z
N MET A 1 -9.65 -1.67 -5.87
CA MET A 1 -8.23 -2.05 -5.71
C MET A 1 -8.19 -3.51 -5.37
N ILE A 2 -8.80 -3.88 -4.24
CA ILE A 2 -9.10 -5.23 -3.81
C ILE A 2 -9.80 -5.97 -4.95
N ASN A 3 -9.16 -7.03 -5.41
CA ASN A 3 -9.65 -7.89 -6.47
C ASN A 3 -9.86 -9.32 -5.92
N ARG A 4 -10.44 -10.20 -6.73
CA ARG A 4 -10.74 -11.58 -6.30
C ARG A 4 -9.52 -12.42 -5.95
N GLU A 5 -8.36 -12.08 -6.49
CA GLU A 5 -7.09 -12.74 -6.18
C GLU A 5 -6.66 -12.43 -4.74
N MET A 6 -6.61 -11.14 -4.40
CA MET A 6 -6.32 -10.67 -3.04
C MET A 6 -7.33 -11.20 -2.02
N ILE A 7 -8.61 -11.24 -2.38
CA ILE A 7 -9.67 -11.83 -1.53
C ILE A 7 -9.36 -13.30 -1.24
N ARG A 8 -8.98 -14.11 -2.25
CA ARG A 8 -8.66 -15.53 -2.05
C ARG A 8 -7.43 -15.72 -1.17
N ILE A 9 -6.40 -14.89 -1.33
CA ILE A 9 -5.20 -14.93 -0.47
C ILE A 9 -5.59 -14.71 1.00
N LYS A 10 -6.37 -13.65 1.28
CA LYS A 10 -6.85 -13.37 2.64
C LYS A 10 -7.78 -14.46 3.17
N LEU A 11 -8.63 -15.02 2.33
CA LEU A 11 -9.48 -16.15 2.70
C LEU A 11 -8.68 -17.38 3.13
N VAL A 12 -7.59 -17.71 2.44
CA VAL A 12 -6.70 -18.81 2.84
C VAL A 12 -6.17 -18.57 4.27
N GLN A 13 -5.70 -17.36 4.57
CA GLN A 13 -5.16 -17.01 5.89
C GLN A 13 -6.22 -17.07 7.00
N VAL A 14 -7.40 -16.51 6.73
CA VAL A 14 -8.52 -16.50 7.68
C VAL A 14 -9.05 -17.91 7.92
N LEU A 15 -9.23 -18.71 6.86
CA LEU A 15 -9.66 -20.11 6.99
C LEU A 15 -8.62 -20.96 7.71
N TYR A 16 -7.34 -20.74 7.44
CA TYR A 16 -6.27 -21.43 8.16
C TYR A 16 -6.36 -21.18 9.67
N SER A 17 -6.46 -19.90 10.05
CA SER A 17 -6.63 -19.48 11.44
C SER A 17 -7.92 -20.04 12.06
N TYR A 18 -9.02 -20.03 11.31
CA TYR A 18 -10.31 -20.56 11.73
C TYR A 18 -10.27 -22.07 12.02
N LEU A 19 -9.60 -22.84 11.16
CA LEU A 19 -9.49 -24.29 11.30
C LEU A 19 -8.50 -24.70 12.39
N GLN A 20 -7.46 -23.89 12.63
CA GLN A 20 -6.46 -24.18 13.66
C GLN A 20 -6.94 -23.86 15.09
N LYS A 21 -7.72 -22.78 15.27
CA LYS A 21 -8.12 -22.28 16.61
C LYS A 21 -9.17 -23.15 17.32
N GLY A 22 -9.82 -24.11 16.65
CA GLY A 22 -10.82 -25.03 17.23
C GLY A 22 -12.13 -24.40 17.72
N SER A 23 -12.16 -23.08 18.00
CA SER A 23 -13.37 -22.31 18.25
C SER A 23 -13.96 -21.82 16.92
N HIS A 24 -14.88 -22.60 16.38
CA HIS A 24 -15.50 -22.38 15.07
C HIS A 24 -16.65 -21.36 15.15
N ASN A 25 -16.34 -20.08 15.21
CA ASN A 25 -17.34 -19.01 15.10
C ASN A 25 -17.24 -18.34 13.70
N PRO A 26 -18.18 -18.63 12.78
CA PRO A 26 -18.18 -18.08 11.43
C PRO A 26 -18.25 -16.55 11.40
N ASP A 27 -19.04 -15.93 12.28
CA ASP A 27 -19.20 -14.47 12.35
C ASP A 27 -17.88 -13.78 12.71
N LYS A 28 -17.07 -14.42 13.58
CA LYS A 28 -15.72 -13.91 13.90
C LYS A 28 -14.80 -13.99 12.68
N ALA A 29 -14.85 -15.08 11.92
CA ALA A 29 -14.03 -15.22 10.72
C ALA A 29 -14.42 -14.20 9.64
N GLU A 30 -15.72 -13.92 9.47
CA GLU A 30 -16.19 -12.91 8.53
C GLU A 30 -15.74 -11.50 8.93
N LYS A 31 -15.88 -11.15 10.21
CA LYS A 31 -15.38 -9.86 10.73
C LYS A 31 -13.88 -9.71 10.53
N GLU A 32 -13.11 -10.76 10.79
CA GLU A 32 -11.66 -10.78 10.59
C GLU A 32 -11.29 -10.58 9.12
N LEU A 33 -11.98 -11.27 8.21
CA LEU A 33 -11.76 -11.13 6.77
C LEU A 33 -12.01 -9.70 6.31
N LEU A 34 -13.18 -9.13 6.66
CA LEU A 34 -13.54 -7.77 6.27
C LEU A 34 -12.56 -6.76 6.86
N LEU A 35 -12.22 -6.87 8.14
CA LEU A 35 -11.22 -6.00 8.78
C LEU A 35 -9.87 -6.07 8.05
N SER A 36 -9.39 -7.26 7.71
CA SER A 36 -8.13 -7.43 7.00
C SER A 36 -8.16 -6.82 5.59
N LEU A 37 -9.31 -6.80 4.92
CA LEU A 37 -9.51 -6.19 3.60
C LEU A 37 -9.49 -4.67 3.72
N ASP A 38 -10.23 -4.13 4.70
CA ASP A 38 -10.28 -2.69 4.99
C ASP A 38 -8.87 -2.17 5.35
N LYS A 39 -8.12 -2.90 6.19
CA LYS A 39 -6.73 -2.55 6.54
C LYS A 39 -5.77 -2.53 5.37
N ALA A 40 -6.01 -3.33 4.33
CA ALA A 40 -5.21 -3.26 3.12
C ALA A 40 -5.48 -1.98 2.31
N TYR A 41 -6.70 -1.44 2.37
CA TYR A 41 -7.02 -0.14 1.78
C TYR A 41 -6.46 1.02 2.60
N ASP A 42 -6.41 0.89 3.94
CA ASP A 42 -5.66 1.83 4.78
C ASP A 42 -4.20 1.89 4.35
N LEU A 43 -3.54 0.74 4.17
CA LEU A 43 -2.13 0.68 3.73
C LEU A 43 -1.90 1.39 2.40
N TYR A 44 -2.81 1.22 1.44
CA TYR A 44 -2.74 1.91 0.15
C TYR A 44 -2.73 3.43 0.30
N ASN A 45 -3.66 3.98 1.08
CA ASN A 45 -3.73 5.41 1.32
C ASN A 45 -2.55 5.90 2.18
N TYR A 46 -2.12 5.11 3.15
CA TYR A 46 -0.99 5.42 4.03
C TYR A 46 0.34 5.53 3.28
N LEU A 47 0.57 4.67 2.28
CA LEU A 47 1.76 4.72 1.42
C LEU A 47 1.71 5.87 0.40
N LEU A 48 0.52 6.24 -0.10
CA LEU A 48 0.36 7.47 -0.90
C LEU A 48 0.65 8.72 -0.04
N LEU A 49 0.17 8.73 1.20
CA LEU A 49 0.44 9.80 2.16
C LEU A 49 1.95 9.91 2.46
N LEU A 50 2.66 8.78 2.60
CA LEU A 50 4.11 8.79 2.83
C LEU A 50 4.86 9.55 1.72
N MET A 51 4.46 9.39 0.45
CA MET A 51 5.06 10.15 -0.65
C MET A 51 4.86 11.66 -0.47
N VAL A 52 3.64 12.06 -0.07
CA VAL A 52 3.31 13.47 0.21
C VAL A 52 4.16 13.99 1.38
N GLU A 53 4.33 13.20 2.44
CA GLU A 53 5.15 13.59 3.59
C GLU A 53 6.64 13.72 3.28
N VAL A 54 7.18 12.85 2.42
CA VAL A 54 8.55 13.00 1.89
C VAL A 54 8.69 14.30 1.10
N SER A 55 7.68 14.67 0.30
CA SER A 55 7.69 15.95 -0.41
C SER A 55 7.60 17.15 0.53
N ARG A 56 6.72 17.11 1.54
CA ARG A 56 6.62 18.15 2.58
C ARG A 56 7.93 18.30 3.35
N MET A 57 8.62 17.19 3.64
CA MET A 57 9.96 17.22 4.24
C MET A 57 10.96 17.96 3.35
N SER A 58 10.92 17.73 2.02
CA SER A 58 11.78 18.44 1.07
C SER A 58 11.56 19.95 1.08
N VAL A 59 10.32 20.41 1.27
CA VAL A 59 9.99 21.83 1.42
C VAL A 59 10.65 22.41 2.67
N ARG A 60 10.46 21.74 3.82
CA ARG A 60 11.06 22.16 5.10
C ARG A 60 12.58 22.25 5.01
N VAL A 61 13.22 21.25 4.40
CA VAL A 61 14.68 21.24 4.22
C VAL A 61 15.15 22.38 3.32
N LEU A 62 14.45 22.64 2.21
CA LEU A 62 14.79 23.75 1.31
C LEU A 62 14.66 25.11 2.01
N GLU A 63 13.60 25.34 2.77
CA GLU A 63 13.38 26.58 3.53
C GLU A 63 14.51 26.81 4.55
N MET A 64 14.92 25.76 5.27
CA MET A 64 16.06 25.83 6.20
C MET A 64 17.37 26.20 5.49
N ARG A 65 17.64 25.59 4.33
CA ARG A 65 18.84 25.89 3.52
C ARG A 65 18.84 27.33 3.01
N GLN A 66 17.70 27.82 2.52
CA GLN A 66 17.54 29.19 2.06
C GLN A 66 17.70 30.21 3.20
N ALA A 67 17.13 29.93 4.37
CA ALA A 67 17.30 30.79 5.55
C ALA A 67 18.76 30.85 6.00
N ARG A 68 19.48 29.72 5.96
CA ARG A 68 20.92 29.66 6.26
C ARG A 68 21.76 30.44 5.26
N SER A 69 21.52 30.25 3.96
CA SER A 69 22.21 30.98 2.88
C SER A 69 22.03 32.50 3.00
N LYS A 70 20.80 32.96 3.27
CA LYS A 70 20.52 34.39 3.53
C LYS A 70 21.32 34.95 4.71
N LYS A 71 21.47 34.16 5.79
CA LYS A 71 22.29 34.56 6.96
C LYS A 71 23.79 34.61 6.62
N LEU A 72 24.28 33.66 5.83
CA LEU A 72 25.69 33.56 5.43
C LEU A 72 26.07 34.52 4.29
N LYS A 73 25.08 35.09 3.58
CA LYS A 73 25.29 35.93 2.38
C LYS A 73 26.15 35.24 1.31
N ASP A 74 26.03 33.91 1.20
CA ASP A 74 26.82 33.10 0.28
C ASP A 74 26.34 33.18 -1.19
N GLY A 75 25.15 33.75 -1.43
CA GLY A 75 24.60 33.93 -2.77
C GLY A 75 24.13 32.63 -3.45
N ILE A 76 24.08 31.51 -2.73
CA ILE A 76 23.70 30.21 -3.29
C ILE A 76 22.19 30.18 -3.55
N SER A 77 21.82 30.03 -4.82
CA SER A 77 20.42 29.79 -5.22
C SER A 77 20.15 28.29 -5.27
N TRP A 78 19.23 27.83 -4.42
CA TRP A 78 18.83 26.43 -4.35
C TRP A 78 17.67 26.14 -5.33
N SER A 79 17.82 25.11 -6.16
CA SER A 79 16.78 24.68 -7.10
C SER A 79 15.51 24.25 -6.36
N ARG A 80 14.35 24.72 -6.84
CA ARG A 80 13.03 24.34 -6.32
C ARG A 80 12.39 23.18 -7.07
N LYS A 81 13.07 22.61 -8.08
CA LYS A 81 12.50 21.66 -9.03
C LYS A 81 11.73 20.49 -8.39
N PHE A 82 12.30 19.86 -7.37
CA PHE A 82 11.64 18.75 -6.66
C PHE A 82 10.49 19.21 -5.75
N VAL A 83 10.62 20.37 -5.11
CA VAL A 83 9.57 20.96 -4.25
C VAL A 83 8.36 21.39 -5.08
N ASP A 84 8.61 21.92 -6.27
CA ASP A 84 7.59 22.38 -7.21
C ASP A 84 7.13 21.26 -8.18
N ASN A 85 7.42 19.99 -7.85
CA ASN A 85 7.06 18.83 -8.68
C ASN A 85 5.53 18.72 -8.84
N ARG A 86 5.06 18.79 -10.09
CA ARG A 86 3.62 18.89 -10.39
C ARG A 86 2.81 17.66 -9.94
N PHE A 87 3.36 16.46 -10.12
CA PHE A 87 2.66 15.22 -9.77
C PHE A 87 2.39 15.16 -8.26
N ILE A 88 3.39 15.42 -7.42
CA ILE A 88 3.19 15.27 -5.97
C ILE A 88 2.30 16.39 -5.39
N ILE A 89 2.31 17.58 -5.98
CA ILE A 89 1.38 18.66 -5.62
C ILE A 89 -0.07 18.25 -5.96
N GLN A 90 -0.30 17.59 -7.10
CA GLN A 90 -1.61 17.04 -7.43
C GLN A 90 -2.04 15.94 -6.46
N LEU A 91 -1.11 15.10 -6.00
CA LEU A 91 -1.40 14.07 -5.01
C LEU A 91 -1.72 14.66 -3.63
N ASP A 92 -0.94 15.64 -3.14
CA ASP A 92 -1.20 16.33 -1.86
C ASP A 92 -2.57 17.04 -1.88
N SER A 93 -2.91 17.69 -3.00
CA SER A 93 -4.20 18.38 -3.15
C SER A 93 -5.38 17.44 -3.44
N ASN A 94 -5.16 16.13 -3.53
CA ASN A 94 -6.21 15.16 -3.81
C ASN A 94 -7.23 15.11 -2.66
N ARG A 95 -8.50 15.45 -2.95
CA ARG A 95 -9.57 15.49 -1.96
C ARG A 95 -9.89 14.13 -1.37
N GLN A 96 -9.89 13.08 -2.19
CA GLN A 96 -10.19 11.73 -1.73
C GLN A 96 -9.12 11.23 -0.75
N LEU A 97 -7.83 11.42 -1.07
CA LEU A 97 -6.74 11.06 -0.17
C LEU A 97 -6.86 11.77 1.18
N ARG A 98 -7.01 13.10 1.15
CA ARG A 98 -7.09 13.93 2.36
C ARG A 98 -8.27 13.56 3.24
N SER A 99 -9.46 13.41 2.65
CA SER A 99 -10.66 13.01 3.38
C SER A 99 -10.48 11.63 3.99
N TYR A 100 -9.98 10.65 3.23
CA TYR A 100 -9.79 9.30 3.73
C TYR A 100 -8.78 9.24 4.88
N CYS A 101 -7.62 9.89 4.74
CA CYS A 101 -6.61 9.92 5.81
C CYS A 101 -7.13 10.63 7.07
N ALA A 102 -7.94 11.68 6.93
CA ALA A 102 -8.54 12.35 8.08
C ALA A 102 -9.64 11.49 8.76
N GLU A 103 -10.45 10.78 7.97
CA GLU A 103 -11.52 9.91 8.48
C GLU A 103 -10.97 8.67 9.20
N GLN A 104 -9.85 8.11 8.71
CA GLN A 104 -9.21 6.92 9.26
C GLN A 104 -8.05 7.24 10.23
N ASP A 105 -7.81 8.51 10.54
CA ASP A 105 -6.72 8.99 11.42
C ASP A 105 -5.33 8.47 10.99
N LEU A 106 -5.07 8.48 9.69
CA LEU A 106 -3.81 8.04 9.10
C LEU A 106 -2.82 9.21 9.05
N SER A 107 -1.73 9.10 9.81
CA SER A 107 -0.71 10.14 9.91
C SER A 107 0.69 9.55 10.09
N TRP A 108 1.69 10.23 9.52
CA TRP A 108 3.12 9.92 9.71
C TRP A 108 3.79 10.83 10.75
N GLU A 109 3.03 11.66 11.47
CA GLU A 109 3.58 12.61 12.45
C GLU A 109 4.41 11.93 13.55
N GLU A 110 3.94 10.80 14.07
CA GLU A 110 4.66 10.01 15.09
C GLU A 110 5.95 9.37 14.54
N HIS A 111 6.08 9.30 13.22
CA HIS A 111 7.19 8.67 12.51
C HIS A 111 7.98 9.69 11.67
N GLU A 112 7.98 10.98 12.06
CA GLU A 112 8.66 12.06 11.32
C GLU A 112 10.15 11.78 11.10
N LYS A 113 10.80 11.10 12.07
CA LYS A 113 12.20 10.68 11.94
C LYS A 113 12.41 9.76 10.73
N PHE A 114 11.55 8.76 10.58
CA PHE A 114 11.60 7.84 9.45
C PHE A 114 11.39 8.59 8.13
N VAL A 115 10.42 9.51 8.07
CA VAL A 115 10.18 10.37 6.88
C VAL A 115 11.42 11.19 6.53
N ARG A 116 12.12 11.74 7.54
CA ARG A 116 13.35 12.51 7.34
C ARG A 116 14.48 11.64 6.78
N ASP A 117 14.68 10.47 7.36
CA ASP A 117 15.72 9.53 6.94
C ASP A 117 15.44 9.00 5.51
N LEU A 118 14.17 8.75 5.18
CA LEU A 118 13.74 8.40 3.84
C LEU A 118 13.99 9.54 2.84
N TYR A 119 13.70 10.80 3.21
CA TYR A 119 14.03 11.95 2.35
C TYR A 119 15.54 12.11 2.14
N ASN A 120 16.38 11.88 3.16
CA ASN A 120 17.83 11.90 3.00
C ASN A 120 18.28 10.83 1.98
N LYS A 121 17.73 9.61 2.06
CA LYS A 121 17.96 8.54 1.06
C LYS A 121 17.52 8.97 -0.34
N VAL A 122 16.40 9.69 -0.48
CA VAL A 122 15.96 10.27 -1.76
C VAL A 122 17.00 11.24 -2.31
N GLU A 123 17.48 12.18 -1.50
CA GLU A 123 18.45 13.18 -1.93
C GLU A 123 19.81 12.58 -2.33
N GLU A 124 20.23 11.52 -1.65
CA GLU A 124 21.49 10.82 -1.93
C GLU A 124 21.45 10.00 -3.23
N SER A 125 20.25 9.65 -3.71
CA SER A 125 20.06 8.78 -4.86
C SER A 125 20.50 9.39 -6.20
N GLU A 126 20.98 8.54 -7.10
CA GLU A 126 21.47 8.97 -8.43
C GLU A 126 20.35 9.53 -9.32
N TYR A 127 19.16 8.91 -9.30
CA TYR A 127 18.02 9.37 -10.09
C TYR A 127 17.49 10.72 -9.60
N TYR A 128 17.53 11.01 -8.29
CA TYR A 128 17.21 12.34 -7.78
C TYR A 128 18.23 13.37 -8.25
N LYS A 129 19.54 13.08 -8.11
CA LYS A 129 20.60 13.98 -8.55
C LYS A 129 20.54 14.25 -10.05
N SER A 130 20.24 13.22 -10.86
CA SER A 130 20.04 13.34 -12.30
C SER A 130 18.83 14.21 -12.64
N TYR A 131 17.68 13.98 -11.98
CA TYR A 131 16.49 14.80 -12.14
C TYR A 131 16.73 16.26 -11.73
N MET A 132 17.46 16.51 -10.65
CA MET A 132 17.79 17.87 -10.20
C MET A 132 18.79 18.59 -11.12
N SER A 133 19.62 17.84 -11.83
CA SER A 133 20.61 18.37 -12.78
C SER A 133 20.06 18.57 -14.18
N SER A 134 18.96 17.90 -14.55
CA SER A 134 18.25 18.21 -15.80
C SER A 134 17.59 19.59 -15.68
N GLY A 135 17.44 20.31 -16.80
CA GLY A 135 16.89 21.68 -16.83
C GLY A 135 15.41 21.77 -16.44
N ASN A 136 14.58 22.40 -17.25
CA ASN A 136 13.13 22.40 -17.02
C ASN A 136 12.60 20.97 -17.13
N SER A 137 11.80 20.53 -16.16
CA SER A 137 11.15 19.22 -16.25
C SER A 137 9.83 19.27 -17.01
N THR A 138 9.49 18.16 -17.67
CA THR A 138 8.12 17.88 -18.14
C THR A 138 7.29 17.20 -17.04
N TYR A 139 5.97 17.16 -17.22
CA TYR A 139 5.09 16.48 -16.26
C TYR A 139 5.42 14.98 -16.19
N GLU A 140 5.75 14.36 -17.33
CA GLU A 140 6.19 12.98 -17.41
C GLU A 140 7.46 12.72 -16.59
N GLU A 141 8.43 13.63 -16.64
CA GLU A 141 9.66 13.54 -15.83
C GLU A 141 9.36 13.71 -14.34
N ASP A 142 8.47 14.65 -13.98
CA ASP A 142 8.02 14.85 -12.60
C ASP A 142 7.33 13.61 -12.03
N ARG A 143 6.55 12.90 -12.86
CA ARG A 143 5.88 11.66 -12.47
C ARG A 143 6.85 10.49 -12.42
N GLU A 144 7.75 10.36 -13.40
CA GLU A 144 8.68 9.23 -13.46
C GLU A 144 9.70 9.27 -12.32
N ILE A 145 10.16 10.45 -11.88
CA ILE A 145 11.06 10.53 -10.72
C ILE A 145 10.39 9.96 -9.46
N TRP A 146 9.12 10.26 -9.21
CA TRP A 146 8.37 9.68 -8.09
C TRP A 146 8.15 8.18 -8.25
N ARG A 147 7.95 7.70 -9.48
CA ARG A 147 7.87 6.27 -9.76
C ARG A 147 9.19 5.54 -9.44
N LEU A 148 10.32 6.14 -9.79
CA LEU A 148 11.66 5.62 -9.50
C LEU A 148 11.97 5.66 -8.00
N ILE A 149 11.68 6.78 -7.33
CA ILE A 149 11.80 6.93 -5.88
C ILE A 149 10.99 5.83 -5.17
N TYR A 150 9.72 5.68 -5.51
CA TYR A 150 8.85 4.68 -4.88
C TYR A 150 9.38 3.26 -5.11
N ARG A 151 9.67 2.90 -6.35
CA ARG A 151 10.16 1.56 -6.69
C ARG A 151 11.46 1.19 -5.95
N ASN A 152 12.40 2.13 -5.86
CA ASN A 152 13.74 1.84 -5.35
C ASN A 152 13.89 2.05 -3.84
N LEU A 153 13.11 2.94 -3.22
CA LEU A 153 13.25 3.28 -1.79
C LEU A 153 12.05 2.91 -0.92
N PHE A 154 10.91 2.57 -1.52
CA PHE A 154 9.70 2.22 -0.76
C PHE A 154 9.39 0.73 -0.89
N CYS A 155 9.46 0.16 -2.10
CA CYS A 155 9.10 -1.24 -2.32
C CYS A 155 10.04 -2.21 -1.59
N ASN A 156 11.36 -2.03 -1.75
CA ASN A 156 12.38 -2.92 -1.18
C ASN A 156 13.07 -2.27 0.02
N ASN A 157 12.28 -1.83 0.99
CA ASN A 157 12.78 -1.14 2.18
C ASN A 157 12.36 -1.92 3.43
N ASP A 158 13.29 -2.72 3.95
CA ASP A 158 13.05 -3.57 5.12
C ASP A 158 12.69 -2.74 6.37
N GLU A 159 13.32 -1.58 6.55
CA GLU A 159 13.01 -0.64 7.64
C GLU A 159 11.57 -0.12 7.56
N LEU A 160 11.06 0.11 6.33
CA LEU A 160 9.65 0.46 6.13
C LEU A 160 8.73 -0.73 6.43
N ALA A 161 9.12 -1.95 6.02
CA ALA A 161 8.32 -3.15 6.25
C ALA A 161 8.17 -3.44 7.75
N ASP A 162 9.28 -3.40 8.49
CA ASP A 162 9.31 -3.60 9.95
C ASP A 162 8.44 -2.54 10.65
N LEU A 163 8.60 -1.27 10.28
CA LEU A 163 7.80 -0.18 10.87
C LEU A 163 6.30 -0.35 10.60
N LEU A 164 5.92 -0.78 9.39
CA LEU A 164 4.52 -1.00 9.05
C LEU A 164 3.93 -2.19 9.83
N GLU A 165 4.71 -3.23 10.08
CA GLU A 165 4.30 -4.37 10.92
C GLU A 165 4.06 -3.93 12.37
N ASP A 166 4.94 -3.09 12.93
CA ASP A 166 4.78 -2.51 14.27
C ASP A 166 3.54 -1.64 14.39
N ILE A 167 3.19 -0.89 13.34
CA ILE A 167 1.98 -0.05 13.31
C ILE A 167 0.73 -0.93 13.19
N ASN A 168 0.74 -1.90 12.28
CA ASN A 168 -0.42 -2.73 12.00
C ASN A 168 -0.02 -4.11 11.44
N VAL A 169 -0.28 -5.15 12.23
CA VAL A 169 0.01 -6.55 11.90
C VAL A 169 -0.61 -7.03 10.58
N TYR A 170 -1.71 -6.42 10.11
CA TYR A 170 -2.35 -6.80 8.84
C TYR A 170 -1.56 -6.35 7.61
N TRP A 171 -0.62 -5.41 7.74
CA TRP A 171 0.00 -4.74 6.59
C TRP A 171 1.18 -5.50 5.96
N ASN A 172 1.91 -6.29 6.74
CA ASN A 172 3.13 -6.94 6.26
C ASN A 172 2.83 -7.86 5.05
N ASP A 173 1.81 -8.70 5.16
CA ASP A 173 1.42 -9.65 4.10
C ASP A 173 0.91 -8.95 2.82
N ASP A 174 0.31 -7.76 2.95
CA ASP A 174 -0.30 -7.05 1.83
C ASP A 174 0.69 -6.14 1.10
N LYS A 175 1.79 -5.74 1.74
CA LYS A 175 2.65 -4.66 1.26
C LYS A 175 3.09 -4.84 -0.19
N THR A 176 3.58 -6.02 -0.55
CA THR A 176 4.04 -6.30 -1.92
C THR A 176 2.94 -6.07 -2.95
N ILE A 177 1.70 -6.50 -2.65
CA ILE A 177 0.55 -6.33 -3.55
C ILE A 177 0.14 -4.85 -3.61
N ILE A 178 0.08 -4.18 -2.45
CA ILE A 178 -0.31 -2.77 -2.35
C ILE A 178 0.68 -1.85 -3.07
N ASP A 179 1.98 -2.13 -3.00
CA ASP A 179 3.01 -1.40 -3.74
C ASP A 179 2.73 -1.39 -5.25
N THR A 180 2.20 -2.49 -5.80
CA THR A 180 1.79 -2.52 -7.22
C THR A 180 0.64 -1.57 -7.53
N PHE A 181 -0.29 -1.38 -6.58
CA PHE A 181 -1.42 -0.47 -6.73
C PHE A 181 -1.01 0.99 -6.56
N VAL A 182 -0.07 1.28 -5.67
CA VAL A 182 0.53 2.62 -5.56
C VAL A 182 1.23 2.98 -6.87
N LEU A 183 2.09 2.11 -7.40
CA LEU A 183 2.74 2.33 -8.71
C LEU A 183 1.74 2.50 -9.86
N LYS A 184 0.64 1.74 -9.87
CA LYS A 184 -0.46 1.93 -10.85
C LYS A 184 -1.13 3.29 -10.68
N THR A 185 -1.28 3.77 -9.45
CA THR A 185 -1.87 5.07 -9.14
C THR A 185 -0.99 6.20 -9.66
N ILE A 186 0.32 6.15 -9.40
CA ILE A 186 1.29 7.11 -9.95
C ILE A 186 1.12 7.23 -11.47
N ASN A 187 1.08 6.10 -12.19
CA ASN A 187 0.94 6.09 -13.65
C ASN A 187 -0.41 6.62 -14.17
N ARG A 188 -1.48 6.63 -13.34
CA ARG A 188 -2.81 7.11 -13.74
C ARG A 188 -2.93 8.63 -13.73
N PHE A 189 -2.10 9.32 -12.95
CA PHE A 189 -2.10 10.78 -12.94
C PHE A 189 -1.52 11.34 -14.25
N THR A 190 -2.12 12.43 -14.71
CA THR A 190 -1.76 13.15 -15.95
C THR A 190 -1.65 14.64 -15.66
N GLU A 191 -1.09 15.41 -16.58
CA GLU A 191 -0.94 16.86 -16.39
C GLU A 191 -2.29 17.56 -16.13
N ASN A 192 -3.38 17.06 -16.71
CA ASN A 192 -4.74 17.59 -16.53
C ASN A 192 -5.44 17.09 -15.25
N SER A 193 -4.81 16.21 -14.48
CA SER A 193 -5.37 15.72 -13.21
C SER A 193 -5.51 16.88 -12.22
N ASN A 194 -6.61 16.90 -11.49
CA ASN A 194 -6.92 17.95 -10.52
C ASN A 194 -7.20 17.34 -9.14
N ALA A 195 -7.56 18.18 -8.18
CA ALA A 195 -7.87 17.76 -6.80
C ALA A 195 -9.03 16.74 -6.70
N ALA A 196 -9.83 16.53 -7.75
CA ALA A 196 -10.88 15.51 -7.83
C ALA A 196 -10.48 14.28 -8.66
N GLN A 197 -9.21 14.14 -9.05
CA GLN A 197 -8.70 12.93 -9.70
C GLN A 197 -9.06 11.71 -8.83
N PRO A 198 -9.84 10.75 -9.34
CA PRO A 198 -10.23 9.59 -8.54
C PRO A 198 -9.01 8.70 -8.27
N LEU A 199 -8.85 8.30 -7.01
CA LEU A 199 -7.93 7.24 -6.61
C LEU A 199 -8.52 5.87 -6.93
N MET A 200 -7.76 4.81 -6.68
CA MET A 200 -8.32 3.46 -6.81
C MET A 200 -9.43 3.28 -5.77
N PRO A 201 -10.65 2.85 -6.17
CA PRO A 201 -11.68 2.49 -5.21
C PRO A 201 -11.19 1.33 -4.35
N GLU A 202 -11.76 1.15 -3.16
CA GLU A 202 -11.43 0.05 -2.26
C GLU A 202 -11.58 -1.31 -2.96
N TYR A 203 -12.79 -1.63 -3.44
CA TYR A 203 -13.05 -2.83 -4.25
C TYR A 203 -12.90 -2.54 -5.74
N LYS A 204 -12.45 -3.55 -6.51
CA LYS A 204 -12.38 -3.44 -7.98
C LYS A 204 -13.78 -3.39 -8.59
N ASN A 205 -14.70 -4.19 -8.07
CA ASN A 205 -16.12 -4.19 -8.46
C ASN A 205 -16.99 -4.20 -7.19
N ASP A 206 -18.19 -3.64 -7.29
CA ASP A 206 -19.14 -3.58 -6.16
C ASP A 206 -19.55 -4.98 -5.67
N THR A 207 -19.45 -5.99 -6.53
CA THR A 207 -19.74 -7.40 -6.18
C THR A 207 -18.60 -8.12 -5.47
N ASP A 208 -17.40 -7.55 -5.38
CA ASP A 208 -16.23 -8.25 -4.84
C ASP A 208 -16.30 -8.37 -3.30
N ARG A 209 -16.91 -7.41 -2.59
CA ARG A 209 -17.19 -7.53 -1.16
C ARG A 209 -18.14 -8.69 -0.86
N ASP A 210 -19.23 -8.75 -1.62
CA ASP A 210 -20.20 -9.84 -1.59
C ASP A 210 -19.57 -11.19 -1.93
N PHE A 211 -18.64 -11.21 -2.89
CA PHE A 211 -17.90 -12.41 -3.26
C PHE A 211 -17.05 -12.91 -2.09
N ALA A 212 -16.37 -12.01 -1.36
CA ALA A 212 -15.54 -12.37 -0.22
C ALA A 212 -16.36 -13.05 0.89
N THR A 213 -17.48 -12.45 1.31
CA THR A 213 -18.32 -13.00 2.38
C THR A 213 -19.01 -14.30 1.96
N LYS A 214 -19.56 -14.35 0.73
CA LYS A 214 -20.21 -15.57 0.19
C LYS A 214 -19.22 -16.72 0.04
N LEU A 215 -17.99 -16.45 -0.39
CA LEU A 215 -16.96 -17.49 -0.55
C LEU A 215 -16.52 -18.03 0.81
N LEU A 216 -16.30 -17.16 1.80
CA LEU A 216 -16.00 -17.60 3.17
C LEU A 216 -17.11 -18.48 3.73
N TYR A 217 -18.36 -18.00 3.65
CA TYR A 217 -19.52 -18.73 4.16
C TYR A 217 -19.66 -20.11 3.51
N LYS A 218 -19.56 -20.17 2.17
CA LYS A 218 -19.61 -21.44 1.43
C LYS A 218 -18.46 -22.37 1.79
N ALA A 219 -17.26 -21.85 1.99
CA ALA A 219 -16.11 -22.65 2.41
C ALA A 219 -16.35 -23.25 3.80
N ILE A 220 -16.81 -22.47 4.77
CA ILE A 220 -17.05 -22.95 6.15
C ILE A 220 -18.21 -23.96 6.19
N VAL A 221 -19.36 -23.63 5.59
CA VAL A 221 -20.57 -24.47 5.67
C VAL A 221 -20.43 -25.72 4.81
N GLY A 222 -19.79 -25.60 3.65
CA GLY A 222 -19.56 -26.71 2.73
C GLY A 222 -18.38 -27.60 3.10
N GLN A 223 -17.72 -27.35 4.23
CA GLN A 223 -16.43 -27.96 4.56
C GLN A 223 -16.46 -29.50 4.54
N GLU A 224 -17.47 -30.13 5.16
CA GLU A 224 -17.57 -31.61 5.19
C GLU A 224 -17.76 -32.21 3.79
N TYR A 225 -18.62 -31.59 2.99
CA TYR A 225 -18.87 -31.99 1.61
C TYR A 225 -17.61 -31.85 0.75
N LEU A 226 -16.92 -30.71 0.84
CA LEU A 226 -15.69 -30.43 0.10
C LEU A 226 -14.56 -31.38 0.51
N ASN A 227 -14.41 -31.68 1.80
CA ASN A 227 -13.44 -32.65 2.30
C ASN A 227 -13.69 -34.06 1.76
N THR A 228 -14.96 -34.46 1.64
CA THR A 228 -15.35 -35.76 1.07
C THR A 228 -14.97 -35.83 -0.41
N LEU A 229 -15.31 -34.79 -1.17
CA LEU A 229 -14.98 -34.69 -2.60
C LEU A 229 -13.47 -34.70 -2.85
N ILE A 230 -12.69 -33.99 -2.01
CA ILE A 230 -11.22 -34.00 -2.05
C ILE A 230 -10.70 -35.41 -1.76
N SER A 231 -11.20 -36.07 -0.72
CA SER A 231 -10.79 -37.42 -0.34
C SER A 231 -11.05 -38.46 -1.44
N GLU A 232 -12.19 -38.40 -2.10
CA GLU A 232 -12.55 -39.29 -3.22
C GLU A 232 -11.65 -39.06 -4.44
N SER A 233 -11.24 -37.81 -4.64
CA SER A 233 -10.37 -37.42 -5.75
C SER A 233 -8.90 -37.79 -5.52
N THR A 234 -8.48 -38.04 -4.28
CA THR A 234 -7.09 -38.36 -3.92
C THR A 234 -6.83 -39.87 -3.80
N ARG A 235 -6.66 -40.55 -4.95
CA ARG A 235 -6.57 -42.03 -5.03
C ARG A 235 -5.35 -42.69 -4.35
N LYS A 236 -4.27 -41.95 -4.07
CA LYS A 236 -3.01 -42.48 -3.50
C LYS A 236 -2.59 -41.82 -2.19
N TRP A 237 -3.37 -40.87 -1.70
CA TRP A 237 -3.07 -40.08 -0.50
C TRP A 237 -4.20 -40.27 0.49
N GLU A 238 -3.86 -40.58 1.73
CA GLU A 238 -4.82 -40.46 2.83
C GLU A 238 -5.12 -38.98 3.04
N PHE A 239 -6.41 -38.60 3.07
CA PHE A 239 -6.85 -37.21 3.25
C PHE A 239 -6.17 -36.49 4.43
N LYS A 240 -5.94 -37.21 5.54
CA LYS A 240 -5.28 -36.70 6.74
C LYS A 240 -3.78 -36.37 6.55
N ARG A 241 -3.14 -36.90 5.51
CA ARG A 241 -1.72 -36.65 5.17
C ARG A 241 -1.51 -35.43 4.30
N ILE A 242 -2.58 -34.84 3.76
CA ILE A 242 -2.50 -33.61 2.98
C ILE A 242 -2.36 -32.44 3.96
N ALA A 243 -1.37 -31.57 3.73
CA ALA A 243 -1.13 -30.43 4.59
C ALA A 243 -2.38 -29.55 4.68
N LEU A 244 -2.59 -28.91 5.83
CA LEU A 244 -3.79 -28.09 6.05
C LEU A 244 -3.90 -26.94 5.03
N MET A 245 -2.78 -26.30 4.69
CA MET A 245 -2.72 -25.25 3.67
C MET A 245 -3.22 -25.74 2.31
N ASP A 246 -2.71 -26.88 1.84
CA ASP A 246 -3.12 -27.46 0.55
C ASP A 246 -4.60 -27.82 0.55
N ARG A 247 -5.13 -28.34 1.67
CA ARG A 247 -6.57 -28.64 1.81
C ARG A 247 -7.43 -27.39 1.70
N ILE A 248 -7.02 -26.28 2.33
CA ILE A 248 -7.73 -25.00 2.24
C ILE A 248 -7.70 -24.46 0.82
N ILE A 249 -6.55 -24.54 0.14
CA ILE A 249 -6.43 -24.11 -1.25
C ILE A 249 -7.34 -24.94 -2.16
N LEU A 250 -7.45 -26.26 -1.95
CA LEU A 250 -8.36 -27.13 -2.71
C LEU A 250 -9.85 -26.88 -2.39
N GLN A 251 -10.14 -26.36 -1.20
CA GLN A 251 -11.51 -26.05 -0.74
C GLN A 251 -12.05 -24.73 -1.35
N LEU A 252 -11.17 -23.80 -1.71
CA LEU A 252 -11.49 -22.45 -2.22
C LEU A 252 -11.52 -22.37 -3.76
#